data_AF-Q8HTR6-F1
#
_entry.id   AF-Q8HTR6-F1
#
_cell.length_a   1.000
_cell.length_b   1.000
_cell.length_c   1.000
_cell.angle_alpha   90.00
_cell.angle_beta   90.00
_cell.angle_gamma   90.00
#
_symmetry.space_group_name_H-M   'P 1'
#
loop_
_entity.id
_entity.type
_entity.pdbx_description
1 polymer ?
#
loop_
_entity_poly.entity_id
_entity_poly.type
_entity_poly.pdbx_seq_one_letter_code
_entity_poly.pdbx_strand_id
1 'polypeptide(L)' 'RNEKDIYGRIVTIEYDPNRNAYICLIHYGDGEKRYILHPRGAIIGDTIVSGTEVPIKMGNALPL' A
#
# COMPACT_ATOMS: atom_id res chain seq x y z
N ARG A 1 0.08 10.31 -5.32
CA ARG A 1 -0.66 9.41 -4.38
C ARG A 1 -1.22 10.35 -3.33
N ASN A 2 -2.53 10.62 -3.32
CA ASN A 2 -3.14 11.63 -2.45
C ASN A 2 -2.67 11.39 -1.01
N GLU A 3 -2.04 12.41 -0.42
CA GLU A 3 -1.52 12.38 0.95
C GLU A 3 -2.66 12.01 1.90
N LYS A 4 -2.47 10.88 2.58
CA LYS A 4 -3.38 10.34 3.58
C LYS A 4 -2.47 9.73 4.62
N ASP A 5 -2.25 10.45 5.72
CA ASP A 5 -1.57 9.97 6.95
C ASP A 5 -2.40 8.89 7.66
N ILE A 6 -2.96 7.98 6.88
CA ILE A 6 -3.86 6.91 7.27
C ILE A 6 -3.10 5.62 7.02
N TYR A 7 -2.89 4.88 8.10
CA TYR A 7 -2.30 3.57 8.04
C TYR A 7 -3.26 2.59 7.37
N GLY A 8 -2.74 1.84 6.41
CA GLY A 8 -3.44 0.75 5.75
C GLY A 8 -2.69 -0.56 5.87
N ARG A 9 -3.40 -1.67 5.98
CA ARG A 9 -2.84 -3.02 6.09
C ARG A 9 -3.04 -3.79 4.80
N ILE A 10 -2.01 -4.49 4.34
CA ILE A 10 -2.11 -5.41 3.21
C ILE A 10 -2.93 -6.62 3.63
N VAL A 11 -4.02 -6.87 2.91
CA VAL A 11 -4.95 -7.97 3.20
C VAL A 11 -4.76 -9.12 2.22
N THR A 12 -4.58 -8.81 0.94
CA THR A 12 -4.35 -9.82 -0.11
C THR A 12 -3.29 -9.35 -1.09
N ILE A 13 -2.66 -10.32 -1.76
CA ILE A 13 -1.77 -10.10 -2.89
C ILE A 13 -2.37 -10.91 -4.05
N GLU A 14 -2.69 -10.23 -5.14
CA GLU A 14 -3.46 -10.77 -6.25
C GLU A 14 -2.71 -10.56 -7.56
N TYR A 15 -2.89 -11.48 -8.49
CA TYR A 15 -2.41 -11.34 -9.86
C TYR A 15 -3.41 -10.49 -10.65
N ASP A 16 -2.94 -9.42 -11.29
CA ASP A 16 -3.75 -8.62 -12.21
C ASP A 16 -3.34 -8.93 -13.65
N PRO A 17 -4.21 -9.56 -14.47
CA PRO A 17 -3.87 -9.93 -15.84
C PRO A 17 -3.58 -8.74 -16.77
N ASN A 18 -3.97 -7.52 -16.38
CA ASN A 18 -3.71 -6.30 -17.17
C ASN A 18 -2.31 -5.73 -16.94
N ARG A 19 -1.49 -6.33 -16.07
CA ARG A 19 -0.13 -5.87 -15.76
C ARG A 19 0.78 -7.04 -15.37
N ASN A 20 2.08 -6.89 -15.59
CA ASN A 20 3.05 -7.92 -15.19
C ASN A 20 3.34 -7.94 -13.68
N ALA A 21 2.92 -6.93 -12.93
CA ALA A 21 3.16 -6.82 -11.49
C ALA A 21 1.95 -7.28 -10.67
N TYR A 22 2.20 -7.94 -9.54
CA TYR A 22 1.14 -8.23 -8.57
C TYR A 22 0.55 -6.93 -7.99
N ILE A 23 -0.70 -7.00 -7.55
CA ILE A 23 -1.37 -5.93 -6.83
C ILE A 23 -1.66 -6.37 -5.39
N CYS A 24 -1.71 -5.41 -4.48
CA CYS A 24 -2.08 -5.65 -3.09
C CYS A 24 -3.37 -4.93 -2.77
N LEU A 25 -4.33 -5.62 -2.14
CA LEU A 25 -5.49 -4.99 -1.53
C LEU A 25 -5.12 -4.45 -0.15
N ILE A 26 -5.46 -3.20 0.09
CA ILE A 26 -5.16 -2.49 1.33
C ILE A 26 -6.45 -2.05 1.98
N HIS A 27 -6.58 -2.38 3.27
CA HIS A 27 -7.63 -1.83 4.12
C HIS A 27 -7.05 -0.70 4.96
N TYR A 28 -7.54 0.52 4.75
CA TYR A 28 -7.16 1.68 5.51
C TYR A 28 -7.99 1.79 6.79
N GLY A 29 -7.44 2.47 7.81
CA GLY A 29 -8.13 2.70 9.08
C GLY A 29 -9.42 3.53 8.95
N ASP A 30 -9.59 4.27 7.86
CA ASP A 30 -10.83 5.00 7.52
C ASP A 30 -11.92 4.10 6.94
N GLY A 31 -11.66 2.80 6.78
CA GLY A 31 -12.57 1.84 6.16
C GLY A 31 -12.49 1.81 4.64
N GLU A 32 -11.69 2.67 4.00
CA GLU A 32 -11.47 2.60 2.57
C GLU A 32 -10.63 1.38 2.20
N LYS A 33 -10.93 0.83 1.03
CA LYS A 33 -10.13 -0.23 0.41
C LYS A 33 -9.50 0.30 -0.86
N ARG A 34 -8.20 0.09 -1.05
CA ARG A 34 -7.51 0.47 -2.29
C ARG A 34 -6.55 -0.61 -2.72
N TYR A 35 -6.35 -0.69 -4.03
CA TYR A 35 -5.28 -1.49 -4.62
C TYR A 35 -4.03 -0.63 -4.81
N ILE A 36 -2.88 -1.22 -4.51
CA ILE A 36 -1.57 -0.66 -4.88
C ILE A 36 -0.78 -1.71 -5.67
N LEU A 37 0.26 -1.27 -6.38
CA LEU A 37 1.25 -2.21 -6.90
C LEU A 37 1.99 -2.87 -5.74
N HIS A 38 2.20 -4.17 -5.84
CA HIS A 38 2.92 -4.95 -4.85
C HIS A 38 4.36 -4.45 -4.73
N PRO A 39 4.73 -3.84 -3.59
CA PRO A 39 6.12 -3.48 -3.34
C PRO A 39 6.92 -4.78 -3.14
N ARG A 40 8.08 -4.87 -3.78
CA ARG A 40 8.96 -6.05 -3.65
C ARG A 40 9.24 -6.31 -2.17
N GLY A 41 8.93 -7.50 -1.67
CA GLY A 41 9.20 -7.89 -0.29
C GLY A 41 8.16 -7.45 0.75
N ALA A 42 7.09 -6.78 0.34
CA ALA A 42 5.92 -6.60 1.22
C ALA A 42 5.21 -7.94 1.42
N ILE A 43 4.63 -8.18 2.59
CA ILE A 43 3.87 -9.40 2.88
C ILE A 43 2.45 -9.07 3.36
N ILE A 44 1.57 -10.07 3.32
CA ILE A 44 0.22 -9.94 3.89
C ILE A 44 0.36 -9.63 5.38
N GLY A 45 -0.33 -8.59 5.83
CA GLY A 45 -0.27 -8.08 7.19
C GLY A 45 0.67 -6.90 7.40
N ASP A 46 1.52 -6.56 6.43
CA ASP A 46 2.32 -5.35 6.51
C ASP A 46 1.44 -4.10 6.50
N THR A 47 1.90 -3.09 7.24
CA THR A 47 1.26 -1.78 7.30
C THR A 47 2.02 -0.80 6.41
N ILE A 48 1.28 -0.03 5.63
CA ILE A 48 1.77 1.02 4.75
C ILE A 48 1.04 2.33 5.05
N VAL A 49 1.72 3.44 4.83
CA VAL A 49 1.18 4.79 5.06
C VAL A 49 1.72 5.74 3.99
N SER A 50 0.97 6.80 3.67
CA SER A 50 1.33 7.74 2.62
C SER A 50 1.27 9.17 3.14
N GLY A 51 2.40 9.79 3.42
CA GLY A 51 2.43 11.10 4.06
C GLY A 51 3.79 11.79 3.94
N THR A 52 3.86 13.02 4.41
CA THR A 52 5.08 13.85 4.42
C THR A 52 6.07 13.41 5.50
N GLU A 53 5.57 13.01 6.67
CA GLU A 53 6.39 12.63 7.84
C GLU A 53 6.34 11.13 8.14
N VAL A 54 6.19 10.30 7.11
CA VAL A 54 6.13 8.84 7.29
C VAL A 54 7.51 8.20 7.29
N PRO A 55 7.74 7.13 8.07
CA PRO A 55 9.02 6.44 8.07
C PRO A 55 9.34 5.89 6.67
N ILE A 56 10.60 5.96 6.26
CA ILE A 56 11.07 5.36 5.01
C ILE A 56 11.06 3.83 5.19
N LYS A 57 9.96 3.22 4.81
CA LYS A 57 9.74 1.77 4.84
C LYS A 57 9.16 1.32 3.50
N MET A 58 9.46 0.08 3.11
CA MET A 58 8.88 -0.55 1.92
C MET A 58 7.35 -0.45 1.94
N GLY A 59 6.79 0.10 0.86
CA GLY A 59 5.34 0.32 0.69
C GLY A 59 4.84 1.71 1.11
N ASN A 60 5.61 2.46 1.90
CA ASN A 60 5.29 3.85 2.23
C ASN A 60 5.55 4.76 1.03
N ALA A 61 4.76 5.82 0.90
CA ALA A 61 4.96 6.83 -0.12
C ALA A 61 5.17 8.19 0.54
N LEU A 62 6.24 8.87 0.12
CA LEU A 62 6.56 10.24 0.50
C LEU A 62 6.38 11.15 -0.73
N PRO A 63 6.03 12.43 -0.53
CA PRO A 63 6.15 13.43 -1.58
C PRO A 63 7.62 13.57 -2.02
N LEU A 64 7.82 13.94 -3.29
CA LEU A 64 9.15 14.19 -3.88
C LEU A 64 9.68 15.57 -3.46
#